data_AF-A0A534ZA33-F1
#
_entry.id   AF-A0A534ZA33-F1
#
_cell.length_a   1.000
_cell.length_b   1.000
_cell.length_c   1.000
_cell.angle_alpha   90.00
_cell.angle_beta   90.00
_cell.angle_gamma   90.00
#
_symmetry.space_group_name_H-M   'P 1'
#
loop_
_entity.id
_entity.type
_entity.pdbx_description
1 polymer ?
#
loop_
_entity_poly.entity_id
_entity_poly.type
_entity_poly.pdbx_seq_one_letter_code
_entity_poly.pdbx_strand_id
1 'polypeptide(L)'
;MRRPGIAAGFLALALVAHPARGEPLGCRREVAKQAAHYVQSVTKARERCADRVIVGLLPAGTECRNDSATALRISGAAEKASAGVVRACCGVDGRCGTPDDDPLAAVGWDIGSCPNLQNGACTNAMGGDADIPVCFTCVGSAAVDRLIALSFGPSGPAPAAPPLGACRRAIGKEAARFFIAKSKALRKCWDARLRGLHQNPCPDPGDGRAGPAIAAAAANTSAAICAACGGGDGRCGGGDDLTPASIGVAADCPAVQVPGGAACGGPIGDLAGLVACLGCVTEFEADCADRLAVPLVAGYPSECNPPSPTCQSGVTCASDGDCPDGYTCRDNGGDTRYCVGPPCATDAECSGAGICRQYCTFAGCSSRVCQCPGFGCSGPDEVCVDDGGLACRKLCTQDSDCTDPFGYVCVNPGFADGICIGSAPCE
;
A
#
# COMPACT_ATOMS: atom_id res chain seq x y z
N MET A 1 -6.84 4.85 93.55
CA MET A 1 -5.86 4.21 92.64
C MET A 1 -6.53 3.04 91.92
N ARG A 2 -6.88 3.20 90.63
CA ARG A 2 -7.03 2.14 89.60
C ARG A 2 -7.26 2.86 88.26
N ARG A 3 -6.39 2.58 87.28
CA ARG A 3 -6.24 3.27 86.00
C ARG A 3 -7.34 2.89 84.99
N PRO A 4 -7.74 3.78 84.06
CA PRO A 4 -8.56 3.40 82.91
C PRO A 4 -7.67 2.80 81.80
N GLY A 5 -8.11 1.69 81.20
CA GLY A 5 -7.44 1.05 80.07
C GLY A 5 -7.79 1.75 78.75
N ILE A 6 -6.78 2.14 78.00
CA ILE A 6 -6.88 2.71 76.65
C ILE A 6 -6.99 1.53 75.67
N ALA A 7 -8.10 1.42 74.96
CA ALA A 7 -8.26 0.50 73.84
C ALA A 7 -7.67 1.15 72.57
N ALA A 8 -6.53 0.64 72.11
CA ALA A 8 -5.93 1.02 70.84
C ALA A 8 -6.61 0.25 69.70
N GLY A 9 -7.43 0.94 68.90
CA GLY A 9 -7.95 0.42 67.65
C GLY A 9 -6.86 0.42 66.58
N PHE A 10 -6.41 -0.76 66.16
CA PHE A 10 -5.56 -0.92 64.98
C PHE A 10 -6.42 -0.75 63.72
N LEU A 11 -6.26 0.38 63.03
CA LEU A 11 -6.78 0.59 61.69
C LEU A 11 -5.89 -0.20 60.71
N ALA A 12 -6.36 -1.35 60.24
CA ALA A 12 -5.68 -2.12 59.20
C ALA A 12 -5.78 -1.37 57.86
N LEU A 13 -4.71 -0.67 57.46
CA LEU A 13 -4.55 -0.25 56.06
C LEU A 13 -4.33 -1.51 55.23
N ALA A 14 -5.34 -1.91 54.47
CA ALA A 14 -5.18 -2.87 53.39
C ALA A 14 -4.26 -2.26 52.32
N LEU A 15 -3.00 -2.68 52.29
CA LEU A 15 -2.11 -2.47 51.15
C LEU A 15 -2.70 -3.24 49.96
N VAL A 16 -3.44 -2.55 49.09
CA VAL A 16 -3.81 -3.09 47.79
C VAL A 16 -2.51 -3.21 47.00
N ALA A 17 -2.00 -4.43 46.86
CA ALA A 17 -0.91 -4.74 45.95
C ALA A 17 -1.39 -4.41 44.54
N HIS A 18 -0.97 -3.26 44.01
CA HIS A 18 -1.19 -2.96 42.62
C HIS A 18 -0.30 -3.90 41.81
N PRO A 19 -0.82 -4.59 40.77
CA PRO A 19 0.04 -5.35 39.89
C PRO A 19 1.12 -4.42 39.34
N ALA A 20 2.37 -4.88 39.34
CA ALA A 20 3.49 -4.15 38.75
C ALA A 20 3.25 -4.10 37.24
N ARG A 21 2.66 -2.99 36.78
CA ARG A 21 2.40 -2.74 35.36
C ARG A 21 3.71 -2.68 34.58
N GLY A 22 3.62 -2.87 33.27
CA GLY A 22 4.68 -2.45 32.36
C GLY A 22 5.09 -0.98 32.59
N GLU A 23 6.25 -0.60 32.04
CA GLU A 23 6.62 0.82 31.95
C GLU A 23 6.10 1.34 30.60
N PRO A 24 5.04 2.17 30.55
CA PRO A 24 4.42 2.55 29.27
C PRO A 24 5.41 3.20 28.30
N LEU A 25 6.45 3.87 28.80
CA LEU A 25 7.53 4.42 27.97
C LEU A 25 8.43 3.32 27.39
N GLY A 26 8.75 2.29 28.19
CA GLY A 26 9.50 1.11 27.76
C GLY A 26 8.77 0.37 26.65
N CYS A 27 7.48 0.06 26.85
CA CYS A 27 6.61 -0.57 25.85
C CYS A 27 6.57 0.26 24.55
N ARG A 28 6.23 1.56 24.62
CA ARG A 28 6.17 2.47 23.45
C ARG A 28 7.45 2.45 22.61
N ARG A 29 8.60 2.53 23.26
CA ARG A 29 9.90 2.54 22.59
C ARG A 29 10.22 1.19 21.95
N GLU A 30 9.84 0.09 22.60
CA GLU A 30 10.07 -1.24 22.04
C GLU A 30 9.15 -1.50 20.84
N VAL A 31 7.88 -1.05 20.86
CA VAL A 31 6.99 -1.11 19.69
C VAL A 31 7.59 -0.37 18.50
N ALA A 32 7.98 0.91 18.67
CA ALA A 32 8.62 1.70 17.62
C ALA A 32 9.90 1.03 17.08
N LYS A 33 10.68 0.42 17.97
CA LYS A 33 11.90 -0.31 17.61
C LYS A 33 11.60 -1.59 16.83
N GLN A 34 10.65 -2.41 17.26
CA GLN A 34 10.33 -3.68 16.63
C GLN A 34 9.64 -3.48 15.27
N ALA A 35 8.75 -2.50 15.14
CA ALA A 35 8.14 -2.14 13.85
C ALA A 35 9.20 -1.78 12.80
N ALA A 36 10.13 -0.89 13.14
CA ALA A 36 11.23 -0.51 12.26
C ALA A 36 12.18 -1.71 11.96
N HIS A 37 12.52 -2.54 12.95
CA HIS A 37 13.34 -3.73 12.71
C HIS A 37 12.66 -4.75 11.79
N TYR A 38 11.35 -4.91 11.92
CA TYR A 38 10.55 -5.78 11.08
C TYR A 38 10.62 -5.33 9.62
N VAL A 39 10.22 -4.09 9.31
CA VAL A 39 10.21 -3.60 7.92
C VAL A 39 11.60 -3.61 7.29
N GLN A 40 12.66 -3.31 8.05
CA GLN A 40 14.04 -3.42 7.59
C GLN A 40 14.44 -4.86 7.26
N SER A 41 13.94 -5.83 8.02
CA SER A 41 14.24 -7.25 7.82
C SER A 41 13.47 -7.81 6.62
N VAL A 42 12.19 -7.47 6.48
CA VAL A 42 11.36 -7.86 5.33
C VAL A 42 11.91 -7.26 4.04
N THR A 43 12.25 -5.97 4.04
CA THR A 43 12.87 -5.28 2.88
C THR A 43 14.12 -6.01 2.41
N LYS A 44 15.04 -6.35 3.34
CA LYS A 44 16.27 -7.08 3.01
C LYS A 44 16.00 -8.50 2.51
N ALA A 45 15.02 -9.19 3.07
CA ALA A 45 14.69 -10.54 2.65
C ALA A 45 14.15 -10.56 1.22
N ARG A 46 13.22 -9.64 0.91
CA ARG A 46 12.62 -9.47 -0.42
C ARG A 46 13.63 -9.02 -1.46
N GLU A 47 14.44 -8.02 -1.16
CA GLU A 47 15.49 -7.53 -2.07
C GLU A 47 16.47 -8.64 -2.45
N ARG A 48 16.94 -9.43 -1.48
CA ARG A 48 17.84 -10.57 -1.76
C ARG A 48 17.20 -11.64 -2.63
N CYS A 49 15.91 -11.89 -2.45
CA CYS A 49 15.19 -12.80 -3.33
C CYS A 49 15.14 -12.25 -4.75
N ALA A 50 14.75 -10.98 -4.92
CA ALA A 50 14.66 -10.35 -6.22
C ALA A 50 16.02 -10.31 -6.94
N ASP A 51 17.10 -9.96 -6.22
CA ASP A 51 18.47 -10.00 -6.74
C ASP A 51 18.83 -11.39 -7.27
N ARG A 52 18.50 -12.45 -6.51
CA ARG A 52 18.73 -13.85 -6.93
C ARG A 52 17.92 -14.25 -8.17
N VAL A 53 16.71 -13.73 -8.34
CA VAL A 53 15.93 -13.95 -9.58
C VAL A 53 16.62 -13.25 -10.76
N ILE A 54 17.02 -11.99 -10.59
CA ILE A 54 17.64 -11.20 -11.66
C ILE A 54 18.97 -11.83 -12.13
N VAL A 55 19.76 -12.38 -11.20
CA VAL A 55 21.02 -13.07 -11.55
C VAL A 55 20.84 -14.54 -11.95
N GLY A 56 19.59 -15.02 -12.08
CA GLY A 56 19.29 -16.40 -12.52
C GLY A 56 19.59 -17.49 -11.49
N LEU A 57 19.77 -17.14 -10.21
CA LEU A 57 19.94 -18.08 -9.10
C LEU A 57 18.60 -18.59 -8.53
N LEU A 58 17.49 -18.01 -8.96
CA LEU A 58 16.13 -18.47 -8.73
C LEU A 58 15.36 -18.46 -10.06
N PRO A 59 14.34 -19.32 -10.24
CA PRO A 59 13.52 -19.34 -11.45
C PRO A 59 12.90 -17.97 -11.76
N ALA A 60 12.72 -17.67 -13.05
CA ALA A 60 11.90 -16.53 -13.48
C ALA A 60 10.47 -16.66 -12.93
N GLY A 61 9.85 -15.54 -12.55
CA GLY A 61 8.52 -15.54 -11.93
C GLY A 61 8.48 -16.08 -10.50
N THR A 62 9.64 -16.23 -9.83
CA THR A 62 9.64 -16.55 -8.40
C THR A 62 8.96 -15.43 -7.63
N GLU A 63 7.81 -15.75 -7.04
CA GLU A 63 7.12 -14.86 -6.11
C GLU A 63 7.92 -14.75 -4.82
N CYS A 64 8.73 -13.69 -4.69
CA CYS A 64 9.54 -13.45 -3.51
C CYS A 64 8.70 -13.35 -2.23
N ARG A 65 7.43 -12.95 -2.37
CA ARG A 65 6.24 -13.45 -1.66
C ARG A 65 6.44 -14.66 -0.75
N ASN A 66 6.49 -15.77 -1.47
CA ASN A 66 6.18 -17.12 -1.04
C ASN A 66 7.38 -18.05 -1.22
N ASP A 67 8.50 -17.56 -1.78
CA ASP A 67 9.78 -18.24 -1.74
C ASP A 67 10.08 -18.68 -0.31
N SER A 68 10.28 -19.98 -0.10
CA SER A 68 10.32 -20.59 1.23
C SER A 68 11.38 -19.98 2.14
N ALA A 69 12.57 -19.69 1.60
CA ALA A 69 13.65 -19.07 2.35
C ALA A 69 13.34 -17.61 2.73
N THR A 70 12.61 -16.90 1.88
CA THR A 70 12.15 -15.53 2.14
C THR A 70 11.01 -15.52 3.15
N ALA A 71 10.01 -16.38 2.98
CA ALA A 71 8.89 -16.56 3.89
C ALA A 71 9.36 -16.88 5.33
N LEU A 72 10.32 -17.80 5.49
CA LEU A 72 10.91 -18.13 6.80
C LEU A 72 11.62 -16.94 7.46
N ARG A 73 12.26 -16.07 6.68
CA ARG A 73 12.89 -14.85 7.24
C ARG A 73 11.85 -13.84 7.68
N ILE A 74 10.74 -13.73 6.96
CA ILE A 74 9.64 -12.82 7.28
C ILE A 74 8.90 -13.31 8.53
N SER A 75 8.57 -14.61 8.61
CA SER A 75 7.92 -15.19 9.79
C SER A 75 8.82 -15.06 11.03
N GLY A 76 10.11 -15.40 10.90
CA GLY A 76 11.07 -15.23 12.01
C GLY A 76 11.28 -13.78 12.43
N ALA A 77 11.12 -12.81 11.52
CA ALA A 77 11.11 -11.39 11.87
C ALA A 77 9.84 -10.99 12.62
N ALA A 78 8.67 -11.50 12.21
CA ALA A 78 7.40 -11.27 12.90
C ALA A 78 7.43 -11.86 14.32
N GLU A 79 7.90 -13.10 14.48
CA GLU A 79 8.05 -13.75 15.79
C GLU A 79 8.97 -12.96 16.73
N LYS A 80 10.09 -12.44 16.22
CA LYS A 80 11.00 -11.58 17.00
C LYS A 80 10.36 -10.26 17.40
N ALA A 81 9.58 -9.67 16.49
CA ALA A 81 8.86 -8.44 16.76
C ALA A 81 7.82 -8.66 17.86
N SER A 82 6.99 -9.69 17.75
CA SER A 82 6.01 -10.07 18.77
C SER A 82 6.68 -10.38 20.11
N ALA A 83 7.74 -11.19 20.13
CA ALA A 83 8.46 -11.51 21.36
C ALA A 83 9.10 -10.25 22.00
N GLY A 84 9.49 -9.26 21.20
CA GLY A 84 9.95 -7.96 21.69
C GLY A 84 8.86 -7.18 22.40
N VAL A 85 7.70 -7.06 21.77
CA VAL A 85 6.52 -6.37 22.34
C VAL A 85 6.04 -7.08 23.61
N VAL A 86 5.86 -8.40 23.58
CA VAL A 86 5.42 -9.20 24.74
C VAL A 86 6.30 -8.93 25.96
N ARG A 87 7.64 -8.95 25.78
CA ARG A 87 8.58 -8.71 26.89
C ARG A 87 8.52 -7.29 27.46
N ALA A 88 8.09 -6.31 26.69
CA ALA A 88 8.13 -4.90 27.09
C ALA A 88 6.78 -4.36 27.56
N CYS A 89 5.68 -4.95 27.09
CA CYS A 89 4.32 -4.45 27.29
C CYS A 89 3.49 -5.33 28.21
N CYS A 90 3.74 -6.65 28.22
CA CYS A 90 2.84 -7.62 28.88
C CYS A 90 3.27 -7.95 30.30
N GLY A 91 3.51 -6.90 31.08
CA GLY A 91 3.79 -7.00 32.51
C GLY A 91 5.03 -7.83 32.88
N VAL A 92 5.06 -8.26 34.14
CA VAL A 92 6.17 -9.05 34.71
C VAL A 92 5.99 -10.54 34.49
N ASP A 93 4.77 -11.00 34.23
CA ASP A 93 4.48 -12.41 33.97
C ASP A 93 4.78 -12.84 32.53
N GLY A 94 4.98 -11.85 31.63
CA GLY A 94 5.31 -12.04 30.23
C GLY A 94 4.15 -12.61 29.41
N ARG A 95 2.91 -12.44 29.86
CA ARG A 95 1.69 -12.96 29.22
C ARG A 95 0.72 -11.82 28.95
N CYS A 96 0.54 -11.48 27.69
CA CYS A 96 -0.46 -10.48 27.33
C CYS A 96 -1.89 -10.99 27.60
N GLY A 97 -2.79 -10.07 27.90
CA GLY A 97 -4.17 -10.28 28.30
C GLY A 97 -4.39 -10.32 29.82
N THR A 98 -3.39 -9.97 30.65
CA THR A 98 -3.48 -10.02 32.12
C THR A 98 -3.55 -8.62 32.74
N PRO A 99 -3.96 -8.50 34.03
CA PRO A 99 -4.06 -7.20 34.68
C PRO A 99 -2.73 -6.44 34.90
N ASP A 100 -1.57 -7.07 34.68
CA ASP A 100 -0.25 -6.44 34.76
C ASP A 100 0.27 -5.87 33.42
N ASP A 101 -0.49 -6.04 32.33
CA ASP A 101 -0.23 -5.38 31.06
C ASP A 101 -0.31 -3.85 31.15
N ASP A 102 0.39 -3.17 30.26
CA ASP A 102 0.16 -1.75 30.03
C ASP A 102 -1.20 -1.56 29.32
N PRO A 103 -2.11 -0.71 29.83
CA PRO A 103 -3.35 -0.42 29.11
C PRO A 103 -3.05 0.19 27.74
N LEU A 104 -3.78 -0.23 26.69
CA LEU A 104 -3.59 0.28 25.32
C LEU A 104 -3.55 1.82 25.27
N ALA A 105 -4.41 2.51 26.02
CA ALA A 105 -4.43 3.97 26.12
C ALA A 105 -3.14 4.58 26.70
N ALA A 106 -2.47 3.89 27.62
CA ALA A 106 -1.19 4.34 28.19
C ALA A 106 -0.03 4.20 27.20
N VAL A 107 -0.11 3.22 26.29
CA VAL A 107 0.85 3.01 25.19
C VAL A 107 0.48 3.86 23.95
N GLY A 108 -0.78 4.29 23.84
CA GLY A 108 -1.36 5.03 22.71
C GLY A 108 -1.94 4.16 21.61
N TRP A 109 -2.16 2.86 21.87
CA TRP A 109 -2.68 1.88 20.92
C TRP A 109 -4.18 1.60 21.09
N ASP A 110 -4.90 2.46 21.83
CA ASP A 110 -6.36 2.47 21.95
C ASP A 110 -7.06 3.01 20.68
N ILE A 111 -6.55 2.62 19.51
CA ILE A 111 -6.99 3.06 18.18
C ILE A 111 -8.17 2.24 17.63
N GLY A 112 -8.67 1.26 18.40
CA GLY A 112 -9.82 0.41 18.07
C GLY A 112 -9.53 -0.67 17.01
N SER A 113 -8.96 -0.28 15.87
CA SER A 113 -8.57 -1.16 14.77
C SER A 113 -7.28 -0.71 14.12
N CYS A 114 -6.57 -1.64 13.50
CA CYS A 114 -5.39 -1.33 12.71
C CYS A 114 -5.76 -0.32 11.60
N PRO A 115 -5.03 0.82 11.44
CA PRO A 115 -5.43 1.91 10.54
C PRO A 115 -5.34 1.61 9.04
N ASN A 116 -4.89 0.41 8.67
CA ASN A 116 -4.68 -0.02 7.30
C ASN A 116 -3.59 0.78 6.54
N LEU A 117 -3.37 0.45 5.27
CA LEU A 117 -2.46 1.17 4.36
C LEU A 117 -3.02 1.14 2.95
N GLN A 118 -3.33 2.32 2.41
CA GLN A 118 -3.82 2.52 1.03
C GLN A 118 -4.96 1.53 0.71
N ASN A 119 -6.00 1.52 1.57
CA ASN A 119 -7.18 0.66 1.47
C ASN A 119 -6.86 -0.84 1.34
N GLY A 120 -5.76 -1.27 1.97
CA GLY A 120 -5.33 -2.67 2.00
C GLY A 120 -6.20 -3.56 2.90
N ALA A 121 -5.62 -4.65 3.39
CA ALA A 121 -6.32 -5.63 4.22
C ALA A 121 -5.89 -5.63 5.70
N CYS A 122 -5.14 -4.61 6.14
CA CYS A 122 -4.62 -4.56 7.51
C CYS A 122 -5.63 -3.90 8.46
N THR A 123 -6.76 -4.58 8.71
CA THR A 123 -7.92 -4.04 9.44
C THR A 123 -8.22 -4.82 10.75
N ASN A 124 -7.22 -5.51 11.30
CA ASN A 124 -7.38 -6.31 12.52
C ASN A 124 -7.86 -5.45 13.70
N ALA A 125 -8.73 -6.01 14.54
CA ALA A 125 -9.17 -5.35 15.77
C ALA A 125 -8.01 -5.25 16.78
N MET A 126 -8.02 -4.19 17.60
CA MET A 126 -7.04 -3.94 18.65
C MET A 126 -7.68 -4.23 20.01
N GLY A 127 -7.51 -5.45 20.52
CA GLY A 127 -8.06 -5.91 21.80
C GLY A 127 -7.05 -5.88 22.96
N GLY A 128 -5.75 -5.92 22.68
CA GLY A 128 -4.68 -5.82 23.67
C GLY A 128 -3.29 -5.74 23.05
N ASP A 129 -2.26 -5.78 23.89
CA ASP A 129 -0.86 -5.60 23.47
C ASP A 129 -0.36 -6.64 22.47
N ALA A 130 -0.93 -7.85 22.49
CA ALA A 130 -0.61 -8.91 21.53
C ALA A 130 -1.04 -8.57 20.09
N ASP A 131 -1.99 -7.63 19.90
CA ASP A 131 -2.49 -7.25 18.58
C ASP A 131 -1.63 -6.17 17.91
N ILE A 132 -0.85 -5.42 18.70
CA ILE A 132 0.10 -4.39 18.23
C ILE A 132 1.05 -4.94 17.15
N PRO A 133 1.81 -6.03 17.39
CA PRO A 133 2.67 -6.60 16.37
C PRO A 133 1.91 -7.15 15.18
N VAL A 134 0.71 -7.68 15.35
CA VAL A 134 -0.12 -8.13 14.22
C VAL A 134 -0.44 -6.96 13.28
N CYS A 135 -0.80 -5.81 13.84
CA CYS A 135 -1.08 -4.61 13.05
C CYS A 135 0.17 -4.08 12.31
N PHE A 136 1.26 -3.77 13.02
CA PHE A 136 2.41 -3.15 12.34
C PHE A 136 3.15 -4.10 11.41
N THR A 137 3.13 -5.42 11.65
CA THR A 137 3.75 -6.38 10.73
C THR A 137 2.94 -6.55 9.45
N CYS A 138 1.60 -6.47 9.53
CA CYS A 138 0.74 -6.43 8.36
C CYS A 138 1.04 -5.19 7.50
N VAL A 139 0.94 -4.00 8.10
CA VAL A 139 1.16 -2.72 7.38
C VAL A 139 2.59 -2.64 6.86
N GLY A 140 3.57 -3.05 7.67
CA GLY A 140 4.97 -3.08 7.29
C GLY A 140 5.27 -4.00 6.12
N SER A 141 4.64 -5.19 6.05
CA SER A 141 4.77 -6.07 4.89
C SER A 141 4.09 -5.49 3.66
N ALA A 142 2.89 -4.92 3.80
CA ALA A 142 2.17 -4.28 2.71
C ALA A 142 2.99 -3.14 2.08
N ALA A 143 3.62 -2.29 2.90
CA ALA A 143 4.48 -1.20 2.45
C ALA A 143 5.70 -1.71 1.65
N VAL A 144 6.36 -2.76 2.15
CA VAL A 144 7.51 -3.36 1.45
C VAL A 144 7.08 -4.03 0.15
N ASP A 145 5.93 -4.70 0.12
CA ASP A 145 5.47 -5.38 -1.10
C ASP A 145 5.11 -4.36 -2.20
N ARG A 146 4.53 -3.20 -1.85
CA ARG A 146 4.31 -2.09 -2.81
C ARG A 146 5.62 -1.51 -3.34
N LEU A 147 6.61 -1.30 -2.48
CA LEU A 147 7.94 -0.85 -2.89
C LEU A 147 8.61 -1.81 -3.87
N ILE A 148 8.51 -3.13 -3.60
CA ILE A 148 9.08 -4.16 -4.47
C ILE A 148 8.34 -4.23 -5.81
N ALA A 149 7.01 -4.14 -5.81
CA ALA A 149 6.22 -4.08 -7.04
C ALA A 149 6.59 -2.86 -7.90
N LEU A 150 6.82 -1.69 -7.29
CA LEU A 150 7.29 -0.51 -8.01
C LEU A 150 8.69 -0.71 -8.62
N SER A 151 9.59 -1.37 -7.89
CA SER A 151 10.99 -1.54 -8.30
C SER A 151 11.16 -2.49 -9.49
N PHE A 152 10.26 -3.46 -9.68
CA PHE A 152 10.41 -4.51 -10.70
C PHE A 152 9.21 -4.64 -11.66
N GLY A 153 8.17 -3.83 -11.47
CA GLY A 153 6.95 -3.89 -12.27
C GLY A 153 5.99 -5.02 -11.87
N PRO A 154 4.81 -5.10 -12.50
CA PRO A 154 3.74 -6.05 -12.14
C PRO A 154 4.10 -7.51 -12.40
N SER A 155 5.00 -7.79 -13.33
CA SER A 155 5.50 -9.14 -13.61
C SER A 155 6.61 -9.60 -12.66
N GLY A 156 7.04 -8.72 -11.74
CA GLY A 156 8.10 -8.99 -10.78
C GLY A 156 9.50 -9.05 -11.40
N PRO A 157 10.52 -9.37 -10.60
CA PRO A 157 11.90 -9.45 -11.08
C PRO A 157 12.03 -10.58 -12.12
N ALA A 158 12.73 -10.29 -13.21
CA ALA A 158 13.05 -11.26 -14.25
C ALA A 158 14.56 -11.30 -14.52
N PRO A 159 15.12 -12.48 -14.86
CA PRO A 159 16.51 -12.59 -15.29
C PRO A 159 16.82 -11.64 -16.44
N ALA A 160 17.98 -10.99 -16.41
CA ALA A 160 18.42 -10.09 -17.46
C ALA A 160 19.94 -10.06 -17.60
N ALA A 161 20.42 -10.03 -18.83
CA ALA A 161 21.84 -9.84 -19.12
C ALA A 161 22.26 -8.37 -18.84
N PRO A 162 23.55 -8.09 -18.56
CA PRO A 162 24.06 -6.72 -18.54
C PRO A 162 23.85 -6.02 -19.91
N PRO A 163 23.63 -4.70 -19.93
CA PRO A 163 23.57 -3.77 -18.80
C PRO A 163 22.24 -3.78 -18.03
N LEU A 164 21.14 -4.28 -18.63
CA LEU A 164 19.80 -4.26 -18.05
C LEU A 164 19.72 -4.93 -16.67
N GLY A 165 20.34 -6.11 -16.51
CA GLY A 165 20.40 -6.81 -15.23
C GLY A 165 21.13 -6.02 -14.14
N ALA A 166 22.16 -5.24 -14.49
CA ALA A 166 22.87 -4.40 -13.53
C ALA A 166 21.99 -3.23 -13.07
N CYS A 167 21.29 -2.58 -14.00
CA CYS A 167 20.34 -1.51 -13.70
C CYS A 167 19.18 -1.99 -12.81
N ARG A 168 18.48 -3.07 -13.17
CA ARG A 168 17.37 -3.63 -12.36
C ARG A 168 17.81 -3.97 -10.94
N ARG A 169 19.01 -4.54 -10.78
CA ARG A 169 19.58 -4.82 -9.45
C ARG A 169 19.84 -3.55 -8.66
N ALA A 170 20.39 -2.51 -9.30
CA ALA A 170 20.62 -1.22 -8.65
C ALA A 170 19.31 -0.58 -8.18
N ILE A 171 18.26 -0.57 -9.00
CA ILE A 171 16.93 -0.04 -8.64
C ILE A 171 16.43 -0.71 -7.36
N GLY A 172 16.29 -2.04 -7.34
CA GLY A 172 15.77 -2.75 -6.17
C GLY A 172 16.64 -2.61 -4.92
N LYS A 173 17.96 -2.68 -5.08
CA LYS A 173 18.92 -2.59 -3.98
C LYS A 173 18.96 -1.20 -3.36
N GLU A 174 19.00 -0.16 -4.18
CA GLU A 174 19.12 1.22 -3.69
C GLU A 174 17.77 1.77 -3.18
N ALA A 175 16.63 1.30 -3.71
CA ALA A 175 15.31 1.51 -3.10
C ALA A 175 15.22 0.89 -1.70
N ALA A 176 15.61 -0.39 -1.58
CA ALA A 176 15.66 -1.08 -0.30
C ALA A 176 16.57 -0.38 0.72
N ARG A 177 17.76 0.08 0.27
CA ARG A 177 18.69 0.84 1.11
C ARG A 177 18.10 2.17 1.57
N PHE A 178 17.43 2.91 0.69
CA PHE A 178 16.78 4.16 1.05
C PHE A 178 15.69 3.94 2.09
N PHE A 179 14.79 2.99 1.84
CA PHE A 179 13.73 2.62 2.78
C PHE A 179 14.29 2.27 4.17
N ILE A 180 15.31 1.43 4.23
CA ILE A 180 15.98 1.04 5.48
C ILE A 180 16.64 2.25 6.16
N ALA A 181 17.30 3.12 5.40
CA ALA A 181 17.94 4.31 5.93
C ALA A 181 16.91 5.28 6.52
N LYS A 182 15.81 5.53 5.82
CA LYS A 182 14.71 6.39 6.27
C LYS A 182 14.04 5.82 7.53
N SER A 183 13.67 4.55 7.53
CA SER A 183 13.11 3.89 8.72
C SER A 183 14.05 3.94 9.94
N LYS A 184 15.36 3.76 9.72
CA LYS A 184 16.34 3.89 10.81
C LYS A 184 16.46 5.32 11.35
N ALA A 185 16.36 6.33 10.48
CA ALA A 185 16.40 7.73 10.86
C ALA A 185 15.13 8.13 11.64
N LEU A 186 13.95 7.78 11.12
CA LEU A 186 12.66 8.02 11.76
C LEU A 186 12.56 7.34 13.11
N ARG A 187 12.87 6.04 13.22
CA ARG A 187 12.92 5.33 14.50
C ARG A 187 13.74 6.05 15.56
N LYS A 188 14.91 6.58 15.20
CA LYS A 188 15.79 7.31 16.14
C LYS A 188 15.17 8.64 16.56
N CYS A 189 14.61 9.39 15.62
CA CYS A 189 13.93 10.65 15.91
C CYS A 189 12.72 10.42 16.82
N TRP A 190 11.88 9.44 16.50
CA TRP A 190 10.73 9.09 17.33
C TRP A 190 11.10 8.58 18.72
N ASP A 191 12.15 7.75 18.85
CA ASP A 191 12.67 7.33 20.17
C ASP A 191 13.19 8.54 20.98
N ALA A 192 13.84 9.51 20.34
CA ALA A 192 14.25 10.75 20.99
C ALA A 192 13.05 11.59 21.46
N ARG A 193 12.00 11.69 20.63
CA ARG A 193 10.74 12.36 20.98
C ARG A 193 10.02 11.68 22.14
N LEU A 194 9.93 10.34 22.13
CA LEU A 194 9.32 9.56 23.21
C LEU A 194 10.05 9.75 24.55
N ARG A 195 11.37 9.93 24.51
CA ARG A 195 12.20 10.27 25.69
C ARG A 195 12.10 11.74 26.11
N GLY A 196 11.34 12.57 25.40
CA GLY A 196 11.19 14.00 25.68
C GLY A 196 12.41 14.85 25.29
N LEU A 197 13.32 14.34 24.44
CA LEU A 197 14.52 15.08 24.02
C LEU A 197 14.22 16.20 23.00
N HIS A 198 13.06 16.14 22.35
CA HIS A 198 12.48 17.23 21.55
C HIS A 198 10.96 17.03 21.46
N GLN A 199 10.25 18.06 21.00
CA GLN A 199 8.79 18.00 20.75
C GLN A 199 8.42 18.17 19.27
N ASN A 200 9.40 18.48 18.42
CA ASN A 200 9.18 18.70 16.99
C ASN A 200 8.67 17.43 16.29
N PRO A 201 7.83 17.57 15.25
CA PRO A 201 7.48 16.45 14.38
C PRO A 201 8.73 15.91 13.67
N CYS A 202 8.84 14.58 13.59
CA CYS A 202 9.86 13.90 12.78
C CYS A 202 9.37 13.78 11.32
N PRO A 203 10.27 13.87 10.31
CA PRO A 203 11.71 14.06 10.44
C PRO A 203 12.20 15.52 10.52
N ASP A 204 11.35 16.49 10.17
CA ASP A 204 11.72 17.92 10.03
C ASP A 204 10.71 18.83 10.78
N PRO A 205 11.15 19.70 11.71
CA PRO A 205 12.54 19.89 12.16
C PRO A 205 13.08 18.74 13.05
N GLY A 206 12.20 17.85 13.52
CA GLY A 206 12.57 16.63 14.24
C GLY A 206 13.64 16.82 15.32
N ASP A 207 14.62 15.93 15.32
CA ASP A 207 15.82 15.97 16.16
C ASP A 207 17.00 16.72 15.50
N GLY A 208 16.76 17.41 14.38
CA GLY A 208 17.78 18.07 13.56
C GLY A 208 18.74 17.12 12.84
N ARG A 209 18.53 15.80 12.91
CA ARG A 209 19.42 14.77 12.32
C ARG A 209 18.71 13.88 11.33
N ALA A 210 17.45 13.54 11.57
CA ALA A 210 16.68 12.65 10.70
C ALA A 210 16.51 13.23 9.30
N GLY A 211 16.04 14.48 9.16
CA GLY A 211 15.88 15.15 7.87
C GLY A 211 17.13 15.10 7.00
N PRO A 212 18.29 15.63 7.46
CA PRO A 212 19.54 15.57 6.69
C PRO A 212 20.00 14.15 6.34
N ALA A 213 19.82 13.18 7.25
CA ALA A 213 20.17 11.79 6.98
C ALA A 213 19.28 11.15 5.90
N ILE A 214 18.00 11.49 5.87
CA ILE A 214 17.04 11.03 4.85
C ILE A 214 17.39 11.67 3.50
N ALA A 215 17.60 12.98 3.45
CA ALA A 215 17.98 13.68 2.22
C ALA A 215 19.28 13.13 1.61
N ALA A 216 20.30 12.87 2.45
CA ALA A 216 21.55 12.27 2.00
C ALA A 216 21.35 10.84 1.46
N ALA A 217 20.47 10.05 2.08
CA ALA A 217 20.15 8.71 1.60
C ALA A 217 19.41 8.76 0.25
N ALA A 218 18.44 9.67 0.08
CA ALA A 218 17.72 9.88 -1.17
C ALA A 218 18.66 10.28 -2.33
N ALA A 219 19.58 11.21 -2.06
CA ALA A 219 20.58 11.65 -3.03
C ALA A 219 21.54 10.51 -3.45
N ASN A 220 22.01 9.71 -2.48
CA ASN A 220 22.87 8.55 -2.76
C ASN A 220 22.16 7.48 -3.58
N THR A 221 20.90 7.18 -3.26
CA THR A 221 20.08 6.24 -4.03
C THR A 221 19.89 6.72 -5.46
N SER A 222 19.55 8.00 -5.65
CA SER A 222 19.39 8.59 -6.97
C SER A 222 20.67 8.49 -7.80
N ALA A 223 21.81 8.91 -7.23
CA ALA A 223 23.10 8.85 -7.90
C ALA A 223 23.52 7.41 -8.26
N ALA A 224 23.28 6.44 -7.37
CA ALA A 224 23.64 5.05 -7.60
C ALA A 224 22.79 4.38 -8.68
N ILE A 225 21.49 4.73 -8.77
CA ILE A 225 20.61 4.25 -9.84
C ILE A 225 21.02 4.88 -11.17
N CYS A 226 21.24 6.20 -11.22
CA CYS A 226 21.72 6.87 -12.43
C CYS A 226 23.04 6.27 -12.92
N ALA A 227 23.98 5.98 -12.02
CA ALA A 227 25.26 5.36 -12.40
C ALA A 227 25.11 3.95 -13.00
N ALA A 228 24.06 3.21 -12.65
CA ALA A 228 23.84 1.85 -13.14
C ALA A 228 22.94 1.78 -14.39
N CYS A 229 22.07 2.76 -14.56
CA CYS A 229 21.02 2.77 -15.59
C CYS A 229 21.24 3.84 -16.67
N GLY A 230 22.04 4.87 -16.39
CA GLY A 230 22.30 6.04 -17.24
C GLY A 230 23.37 5.83 -18.30
N GLY A 231 23.39 4.66 -18.93
CA GLY A 231 24.27 4.43 -20.08
C GLY A 231 25.77 4.59 -19.82
N GLY A 232 26.45 5.23 -20.78
CA GLY A 232 27.90 5.40 -20.79
C GLY A 232 28.38 6.57 -19.94
N ASP A 233 27.54 7.58 -19.70
CA ASP A 233 27.88 8.73 -18.87
C ASP A 233 27.55 8.55 -17.37
N GLY A 234 26.71 7.55 -17.06
CA GLY A 234 26.32 7.18 -15.70
C GLY A 234 25.41 8.22 -15.05
N ARG A 235 24.68 9.02 -15.83
CA ARG A 235 23.76 10.06 -15.35
C ARG A 235 22.35 9.78 -15.83
N CYS A 236 21.37 10.30 -15.10
CA CYS A 236 19.99 10.29 -15.57
C CYS A 236 19.74 11.52 -16.45
N GLY A 237 18.87 11.38 -17.45
CA GLY A 237 18.42 12.43 -18.36
C GLY A 237 19.17 12.48 -19.70
N GLY A 238 19.97 11.46 -20.02
CA GLY A 238 20.71 11.32 -21.28
C GLY A 238 19.97 10.51 -22.33
N GLY A 239 20.45 10.57 -23.59
CA GLY A 239 19.95 9.72 -24.67
C GLY A 239 20.48 8.28 -24.64
N ASP A 240 21.45 7.99 -23.77
CA ASP A 240 22.07 6.69 -23.53
C ASP A 240 21.48 5.94 -22.32
N ASP A 241 20.51 6.54 -21.62
CA ASP A 241 19.79 5.94 -20.51
C ASP A 241 19.01 4.69 -20.95
N LEU A 242 18.93 3.69 -20.07
CA LEU A 242 17.91 2.66 -20.19
C LEU A 242 16.52 3.27 -19.98
N THR A 243 15.64 3.09 -20.96
CA THR A 243 14.27 3.62 -20.89
C THR A 243 13.43 2.85 -19.87
N PRO A 244 12.46 3.50 -19.20
CA PRO A 244 11.51 2.83 -18.31
C PRO A 244 10.88 1.56 -18.92
N ALA A 245 10.50 1.62 -20.21
CA ALA A 245 9.96 0.49 -20.95
C ALA A 245 10.96 -0.67 -21.09
N SER A 246 12.24 -0.39 -21.39
CA SER A 246 13.29 -1.43 -21.46
C SER A 246 13.58 -2.05 -20.10
N ILE A 247 13.47 -1.26 -19.03
CA ILE A 247 13.61 -1.72 -17.65
C ILE A 247 12.41 -2.59 -17.25
N GLY A 248 11.23 -2.36 -17.82
CA GLY A 248 10.00 -3.09 -17.52
C GLY A 248 9.25 -2.51 -16.32
N VAL A 249 9.39 -1.22 -16.05
CA VAL A 249 8.59 -0.50 -15.04
C VAL A 249 7.30 0.04 -15.64
N ALA A 250 6.31 0.33 -14.79
CA ALA A 250 5.07 0.97 -15.22
C ALA A 250 5.33 2.35 -15.84
N ALA A 251 4.46 2.78 -16.75
CA ALA A 251 4.54 4.08 -17.41
C ALA A 251 4.14 5.25 -16.50
N ASP A 252 3.45 4.98 -15.39
CA ASP A 252 2.95 5.97 -14.46
C ASP A 252 3.40 5.67 -13.03
N CYS A 253 3.75 6.72 -12.32
CA CYS A 253 4.04 6.66 -10.90
C CYS A 253 2.74 6.56 -10.08
N PRO A 254 2.69 5.70 -9.05
CA PRO A 254 1.53 5.62 -8.16
C PRO A 254 1.12 6.98 -7.59
N ALA A 255 -0.18 7.26 -7.62
CA ALA A 255 -0.78 8.50 -7.15
C ALA A 255 -0.92 8.52 -5.61
N VAL A 256 0.20 8.38 -4.91
CA VAL A 256 0.28 8.52 -3.45
C VAL A 256 0.78 9.91 -3.06
N GLN A 257 0.45 10.33 -1.84
CA GLN A 257 0.83 11.61 -1.27
C GLN A 257 1.69 11.36 -0.04
N VAL A 258 2.95 11.82 -0.06
CA VAL A 258 3.82 11.72 1.12
C VAL A 258 3.17 12.51 2.27
N PRO A 259 3.06 11.97 3.50
CA PRO A 259 2.45 12.67 4.63
C PRO A 259 3.10 14.04 4.88
N GLY A 260 2.35 15.12 4.67
CA GLY A 260 2.86 16.50 4.75
C GLY A 260 3.91 16.88 3.70
N GLY A 261 4.05 16.11 2.61
CA GLY A 261 5.06 16.25 1.57
C GLY A 261 4.48 16.47 0.17
N ALA A 262 5.15 15.90 -0.84
CA ALA A 262 4.75 16.01 -2.24
C ALA A 262 3.86 14.84 -2.70
N ALA A 263 3.06 15.09 -3.74
CA ALA A 263 2.37 14.04 -4.49
C ALA A 263 3.36 13.32 -5.42
N CYS A 264 3.27 12.00 -5.51
CA CYS A 264 4.16 11.18 -6.34
C CYS A 264 3.62 10.93 -7.75
N GLY A 265 2.30 11.00 -7.93
CA GLY A 265 1.63 10.58 -9.18
C GLY A 265 2.05 11.39 -10.40
N GLY A 266 2.24 10.71 -11.53
CA GLY A 266 2.57 11.32 -12.82
C GLY A 266 3.28 10.38 -13.79
N PRO A 267 3.42 10.76 -15.06
CA PRO A 267 4.06 9.93 -16.08
C PRO A 267 5.57 9.74 -15.84
N ILE A 268 6.06 8.55 -16.12
CA ILE A 268 7.46 8.14 -16.08
C ILE A 268 8.00 8.09 -17.51
N GLY A 269 8.39 9.25 -18.04
CA GLY A 269 8.87 9.38 -19.42
C GLY A 269 10.32 8.95 -19.64
N ASP A 270 11.15 9.03 -18.60
CA ASP A 270 12.59 8.78 -18.67
C ASP A 270 13.13 8.19 -17.34
N LEU A 271 14.44 7.94 -17.29
CA LEU A 271 15.10 7.40 -16.11
C LEU A 271 15.07 8.36 -14.92
N ALA A 272 15.12 9.68 -15.15
CA ALA A 272 15.05 10.67 -14.09
C ALA A 272 13.66 10.66 -13.42
N GLY A 273 12.60 10.57 -14.22
CA GLY A 273 11.23 10.39 -13.76
C GLY A 273 11.05 9.10 -12.95
N LEU A 274 11.69 8.01 -13.37
CA LEU A 274 11.66 6.74 -12.61
C LEU A 274 12.32 6.91 -11.24
N VAL A 275 13.51 7.52 -11.18
CA VAL A 275 14.22 7.76 -9.92
C VAL A 275 13.42 8.68 -8.99
N ALA A 276 12.81 9.74 -9.53
CA ALA A 276 11.95 10.64 -8.77
C ALA A 276 10.72 9.92 -8.19
N CYS A 277 10.04 9.11 -9.02
CA CYS A 277 8.92 8.29 -8.59
C CYS A 277 9.31 7.32 -7.47
N LEU A 278 10.39 6.57 -7.66
CA LEU A 278 10.87 5.58 -6.70
C LEU A 278 11.25 6.24 -5.37
N GLY A 279 11.93 7.38 -5.41
CA GLY A 279 12.23 8.18 -4.23
C GLY A 279 10.95 8.58 -3.49
N CYS A 280 10.00 9.20 -4.19
CA CYS A 280 8.75 9.68 -3.62
C CYS A 280 7.91 8.57 -2.99
N VAL A 281 7.69 7.45 -3.70
CA VAL A 281 6.91 6.33 -3.16
C VAL A 281 7.66 5.66 -2.00
N THR A 282 8.99 5.52 -2.06
CA THR A 282 9.76 5.00 -0.92
C THR A 282 9.59 5.89 0.31
N GLU A 283 9.54 7.21 0.12
CA GLU A 283 9.28 8.15 1.18
C GLU A 283 7.91 7.97 1.81
N PHE A 284 6.87 7.86 0.98
CA PHE A 284 5.49 7.59 1.39
C PHE A 284 5.40 6.30 2.23
N GLU A 285 5.88 5.18 1.69
CA GLU A 285 5.76 3.86 2.31
C GLU A 285 6.50 3.81 3.66
N ALA A 286 7.70 4.40 3.75
CA ALA A 286 8.46 4.47 4.98
C ALA A 286 7.78 5.37 6.03
N ASP A 287 7.26 6.54 5.64
CA ASP A 287 6.59 7.45 6.56
C ASP A 287 5.32 6.82 7.16
N CYS A 288 4.54 6.11 6.34
CA CYS A 288 3.34 5.44 6.80
C CYS A 288 3.64 4.27 7.74
N ALA A 289 4.62 3.43 7.40
CA ALA A 289 5.02 2.32 8.27
C ALA A 289 5.60 2.81 9.62
N ASP A 290 6.44 3.85 9.61
CA ASP A 290 7.02 4.40 10.85
C ASP A 290 5.98 5.17 11.69
N ARG A 291 5.05 5.93 11.07
CA ARG A 291 4.03 6.70 11.81
C ARG A 291 3.06 5.81 12.59
N LEU A 292 2.71 4.65 12.03
CA LEU A 292 1.87 3.65 12.72
C LEU A 292 2.45 3.22 14.07
N ALA A 293 3.78 3.22 14.22
CA ALA A 293 4.42 2.69 15.40
C ALA A 293 4.46 3.67 16.60
N VAL A 294 3.94 4.90 16.42
CA VAL A 294 4.03 5.99 17.41
C VAL A 294 2.72 6.76 17.63
N PRO A 295 1.55 6.09 17.74
CA PRO A 295 0.24 6.74 17.74
C PRO A 295 0.03 7.77 18.87
N LEU A 296 0.72 7.61 20.00
CA LEU A 296 0.63 8.55 21.13
C LEU A 296 1.19 9.95 20.82
N VAL A 297 2.25 10.04 20.02
CA VAL A 297 2.97 11.31 19.78
C VAL A 297 2.68 11.90 18.41
N ALA A 298 2.08 11.11 17.52
CA ALA A 298 1.58 11.57 16.23
C ALA A 298 0.47 10.63 15.73
N GLY A 299 -0.65 11.23 15.30
CA GLY A 299 -1.73 10.46 14.66
C GLY A 299 -1.29 9.82 13.35
N TYR A 300 -2.00 8.75 12.97
CA TYR A 300 -1.81 8.12 11.67
C TYR A 300 -2.27 9.07 10.55
N PRO A 301 -1.47 9.35 9.52
CA PRO A 301 -1.81 10.35 8.52
C PRO A 301 -2.92 9.83 7.61
N SER A 302 -3.87 10.69 7.26
CA SER A 302 -4.95 10.34 6.33
C SER A 302 -4.40 9.93 4.96
N GLU A 303 -3.25 10.46 4.56
CA GLU A 303 -2.59 10.14 3.29
C GLU A 303 -2.12 8.68 3.25
N CYS A 304 -1.86 8.06 4.41
CA CYS A 304 -1.45 6.67 4.49
C CYS A 304 -2.60 5.69 4.29
N ASN A 305 -3.81 6.09 4.66
CA ASN A 305 -5.02 5.35 4.34
C ASN A 305 -6.11 6.34 3.90
N PRO A 306 -5.99 6.87 2.66
CA PRO A 306 -6.94 7.84 2.17
C PRO A 306 -8.31 7.18 2.12
N PRO A 307 -9.40 7.92 2.40
CA PRO A 307 -10.74 7.35 2.28
C PRO A 307 -10.89 6.69 0.92
N SER A 308 -11.48 5.49 0.89
CA SER A 308 -11.71 4.77 -0.35
C SER A 308 -12.38 5.69 -1.36
N PRO A 309 -11.93 5.69 -2.63
CA PRO A 309 -12.55 6.50 -3.66
C PRO A 309 -14.06 6.28 -3.66
N THR A 310 -14.85 7.35 -3.61
CA THR A 310 -16.29 7.24 -3.86
C THR A 310 -16.50 7.07 -5.36
N CYS A 311 -17.44 6.19 -5.76
CA CYS A 311 -17.85 6.11 -7.15
C CYS A 311 -18.23 7.52 -7.66
N GLN A 312 -17.84 7.86 -8.88
CA GLN A 312 -18.28 9.10 -9.52
C GLN A 312 -18.12 8.97 -11.03
N SER A 313 -18.84 9.80 -11.79
CA SER A 313 -18.84 9.76 -13.26
C SER A 313 -17.43 9.87 -13.82
N GLY A 314 -17.01 8.86 -14.59
CA GLY A 314 -15.74 8.85 -15.30
C GLY A 314 -14.58 8.20 -14.54
N VAL A 315 -14.84 7.52 -13.42
CA VAL A 315 -13.81 6.74 -12.70
C VAL A 315 -13.44 5.50 -13.52
N THR A 316 -12.24 5.53 -14.09
CA THR A 316 -11.50 4.35 -14.51
C THR A 316 -10.60 3.89 -13.36
N CYS A 317 -10.16 2.65 -13.39
CA CYS A 317 -9.25 2.09 -12.40
C CYS A 317 -8.03 1.47 -13.08
N ALA A 318 -6.91 1.39 -12.38
CA ALA A 318 -5.77 0.58 -12.78
C ALA A 318 -5.72 -0.71 -11.94
N SER A 319 -6.18 -0.64 -10.69
CA SER A 319 -6.20 -1.72 -9.72
C SER A 319 -7.44 -1.65 -8.81
N ASP A 320 -7.73 -2.73 -8.06
CA ASP A 320 -8.84 -2.76 -7.10
C ASP A 320 -8.78 -1.64 -6.05
N GLY A 321 -7.58 -1.13 -5.73
CA GLY A 321 -7.40 -0.04 -4.77
C GLY A 321 -7.92 1.33 -5.24
N ASP A 322 -8.13 1.48 -6.56
CA ASP A 322 -8.71 2.70 -7.13
C ASP A 322 -10.24 2.71 -7.04
N CYS A 323 -10.82 1.62 -6.52
CA CYS A 323 -12.25 1.41 -6.46
C CYS A 323 -12.81 1.62 -5.05
N PRO A 324 -14.11 1.96 -4.93
CA PRO A 324 -14.78 1.99 -3.64
C PRO A 324 -14.71 0.63 -2.94
N ASP A 325 -14.82 0.64 -1.61
CA ASP A 325 -14.86 -0.61 -0.85
C ASP A 325 -15.94 -1.57 -1.37
N GLY A 326 -15.55 -2.83 -1.58
CA GLY A 326 -16.40 -3.87 -2.14
C GLY A 326 -16.48 -3.89 -3.67
N TYR A 327 -15.76 -2.99 -4.35
CA TYR A 327 -15.62 -2.98 -5.80
C TYR A 327 -14.28 -3.57 -6.22
N THR A 328 -14.26 -4.15 -7.41
CA THR A 328 -13.07 -4.73 -8.06
C THR A 328 -12.84 -4.03 -9.38
N CYS A 329 -11.60 -3.75 -9.71
CA CYS A 329 -11.20 -3.18 -10.97
C CYS A 329 -11.22 -4.26 -12.05
N ARG A 330 -12.11 -4.10 -13.03
CA ARG A 330 -12.30 -5.07 -14.10
C ARG A 330 -12.04 -4.46 -15.46
N ASP A 331 -11.31 -5.21 -16.27
CA ASP A 331 -11.09 -4.88 -17.67
C ASP A 331 -12.35 -5.11 -18.48
N ASN A 332 -12.71 -4.12 -19.29
CA ASN A 332 -13.83 -4.21 -20.21
C ASN A 332 -13.39 -4.70 -21.61
N GLY A 333 -12.15 -5.15 -21.79
CA GLY A 333 -11.63 -5.69 -23.05
C GLY A 333 -11.36 -4.64 -24.14
N GLY A 334 -11.14 -3.39 -23.72
CA GLY A 334 -10.78 -2.25 -24.59
C GLY A 334 -9.73 -1.35 -23.94
N ASP A 335 -8.80 -1.94 -23.19
CA ASP A 335 -7.74 -1.28 -22.41
C ASP A 335 -8.23 -0.27 -21.35
N THR A 336 -9.54 -0.21 -21.11
CA THR A 336 -10.16 0.64 -20.09
C THR A 336 -10.78 -0.22 -19.01
N ARG A 337 -10.36 -0.03 -17.75
CA ARG A 337 -10.88 -0.78 -16.59
C ARG A 337 -11.78 0.09 -15.72
N TYR A 338 -12.76 -0.54 -15.09
CA TYR A 338 -13.76 0.12 -14.26
C TYR A 338 -14.03 -0.63 -12.96
N CYS A 339 -14.53 0.09 -11.98
CA CYS A 339 -14.89 -0.47 -10.68
C CYS A 339 -16.26 -1.14 -10.75
N VAL A 340 -16.27 -2.45 -10.51
CA VAL A 340 -17.46 -3.30 -10.47
C VAL A 340 -17.63 -3.88 -9.06
N GLY A 341 -18.76 -3.54 -8.45
CA GLY A 341 -19.15 -3.87 -7.09
C GLY A 341 -19.97 -5.15 -6.97
N PRO A 342 -20.62 -5.34 -5.80
CA PRO A 342 -21.42 -6.54 -5.53
C PRO A 342 -22.69 -6.59 -6.38
N PRO A 343 -23.38 -7.75 -6.41
CA PRO A 343 -24.70 -7.87 -7.00
C PRO A 343 -25.70 -6.89 -6.38
N CYS A 344 -26.66 -6.42 -7.18
CA CYS A 344 -27.63 -5.43 -6.75
C CYS A 344 -29.00 -5.64 -7.43
N ALA A 345 -30.07 -5.16 -6.83
CA ALA A 345 -31.38 -5.03 -7.47
C ALA A 345 -31.69 -3.58 -7.86
N THR A 346 -31.20 -2.62 -7.07
CA THR A 346 -31.45 -1.18 -7.23
C THR A 346 -30.18 -0.34 -7.06
N ASP A 347 -30.17 0.87 -7.60
CA ASP A 347 -29.02 1.80 -7.46
C ASP A 347 -28.74 2.18 -6.01
N ALA A 348 -29.75 2.15 -5.14
CA ALA A 348 -29.61 2.47 -3.72
C ALA A 348 -28.75 1.44 -2.94
N GLU A 349 -28.57 0.24 -3.49
CA GLU A 349 -27.70 -0.80 -2.92
C GLU A 349 -26.23 -0.58 -3.26
N CYS A 350 -25.93 0.34 -4.18
CA CYS A 350 -24.57 0.62 -4.64
C CYS A 350 -23.93 1.75 -3.85
N SER A 351 -22.75 1.51 -3.28
CA SER A 351 -22.02 2.53 -2.52
C SER A 351 -21.48 3.64 -3.43
N GLY A 352 -21.41 4.86 -2.87
CA GLY A 352 -20.72 5.99 -3.48
C GLY A 352 -21.29 6.47 -4.81
N ALA A 353 -22.59 6.43 -5.09
CA ALA A 353 -23.18 6.77 -6.40
C ALA A 353 -22.94 5.74 -7.53
N GLY A 354 -22.59 4.50 -7.19
CA GLY A 354 -22.65 3.39 -8.15
C GLY A 354 -24.06 3.20 -8.72
N ILE A 355 -24.14 2.70 -9.95
CA ILE A 355 -25.40 2.38 -10.64
C ILE A 355 -25.51 0.87 -10.78
N CYS A 356 -26.70 0.33 -10.52
CA CYS A 356 -26.97 -1.09 -10.59
C CYS A 356 -27.25 -1.52 -12.04
N ARG A 357 -26.27 -2.17 -12.68
CA ARG A 357 -26.31 -2.49 -14.11
C ARG A 357 -26.35 -3.99 -14.38
N GLN A 358 -27.07 -4.38 -15.43
CA GLN A 358 -27.10 -5.74 -15.94
C GLN A 358 -26.30 -5.82 -17.24
N TYR A 359 -25.48 -6.84 -17.40
CA TYR A 359 -24.78 -7.10 -18.65
C TYR A 359 -25.48 -8.24 -19.39
N CYS A 360 -25.81 -7.99 -20.66
CA CYS A 360 -26.45 -8.97 -21.52
C CYS A 360 -25.55 -9.28 -22.71
N THR A 361 -25.47 -10.56 -23.07
CA THR A 361 -24.89 -11.04 -24.33
C THR A 361 -26.00 -11.68 -25.17
N PHE A 362 -25.68 -12.08 -26.41
CA PHE A 362 -26.61 -12.86 -27.24
C PHE A 362 -27.02 -14.21 -26.62
N ALA A 363 -26.27 -14.71 -25.64
CA ALA A 363 -26.59 -15.93 -24.89
C ALA A 363 -27.50 -15.68 -23.66
N GLY A 364 -27.75 -14.42 -23.29
CA GLY A 364 -28.59 -14.03 -22.16
C GLY A 364 -27.94 -12.99 -21.24
N CYS A 365 -28.68 -12.59 -20.21
CA CYS A 365 -28.24 -11.58 -19.24
C CYS A 365 -27.67 -12.22 -17.97
N SER A 366 -26.56 -11.66 -17.48
CA SER A 366 -25.99 -12.00 -16.17
C SER A 366 -26.79 -11.34 -15.03
N SER A 367 -26.39 -11.60 -13.79
CA SER A 367 -26.94 -10.90 -12.62
C SER A 367 -26.51 -9.43 -12.62
N ARG A 368 -27.38 -8.57 -12.12
CA ARG A 368 -27.09 -7.14 -11.96
C ARG A 368 -25.98 -6.94 -10.92
N VAL A 369 -25.07 -6.00 -11.19
CA VAL A 369 -23.96 -5.64 -10.32
C VAL A 369 -23.81 -4.12 -10.24
N CYS A 370 -23.30 -3.63 -9.12
CA CYS A 370 -22.98 -2.22 -8.96
C CYS A 370 -21.79 -1.85 -9.84
N GLN A 371 -21.84 -0.67 -10.46
CA GLN A 371 -20.74 -0.16 -11.28
C GLN A 371 -20.61 1.35 -11.06
N CYS A 372 -19.38 1.86 -10.97
CA CYS A 372 -19.19 3.31 -10.94
C CYS A 372 -19.72 3.95 -12.23
N PRO A 373 -20.45 5.08 -12.14
CA PRO A 373 -20.87 5.81 -13.32
C PRO A 373 -19.63 6.24 -14.11
N GLY A 374 -19.64 6.13 -15.43
CA GLY A 374 -18.45 6.44 -16.24
C GLY A 374 -18.39 5.69 -17.55
N PHE A 375 -18.93 4.47 -17.60
CA PHE A 375 -19.31 3.83 -18.85
C PHE A 375 -20.37 2.78 -18.58
N GLY A 376 -21.52 2.93 -19.21
CA GLY A 376 -22.54 1.91 -19.24
C GLY A 376 -23.47 2.25 -20.37
N CYS A 377 -23.92 1.24 -21.10
CA CYS A 377 -24.87 1.41 -22.17
C CYS A 377 -26.07 2.16 -21.55
N SER A 378 -26.22 3.43 -21.91
CA SER A 378 -27.11 4.40 -21.26
C SER A 378 -28.18 4.89 -22.23
N GLY A 379 -27.97 4.68 -23.52
CA GLY A 379 -29.00 4.81 -24.53
C GLY A 379 -29.97 3.63 -24.50
N PRO A 380 -31.26 3.85 -24.82
CA PRO A 380 -32.25 2.77 -25.00
C PRO A 380 -31.86 1.80 -26.14
N ASP A 381 -30.92 2.20 -26.99
CA ASP A 381 -30.49 1.49 -28.20
C ASP A 381 -29.03 0.99 -28.11
N GLU A 382 -28.48 0.82 -26.91
CA GLU A 382 -27.08 0.38 -26.71
C GLU A 382 -27.02 -1.05 -26.14
N VAL A 383 -26.25 -1.92 -26.80
CA VAL A 383 -26.08 -3.35 -26.45
C VAL A 383 -24.62 -3.64 -26.13
N CYS A 384 -24.36 -4.40 -25.07
CA CYS A 384 -23.05 -4.96 -24.78
C CYS A 384 -22.77 -6.15 -25.71
N VAL A 385 -21.71 -6.08 -26.50
CA VAL A 385 -21.23 -7.19 -27.33
C VAL A 385 -19.87 -7.64 -26.83
N ASP A 386 -19.69 -8.96 -26.71
CA ASP A 386 -18.41 -9.59 -26.35
C ASP A 386 -17.78 -10.22 -27.59
N ASP A 387 -16.95 -9.43 -28.28
CA ASP A 387 -16.17 -9.87 -29.45
C ASP A 387 -14.69 -10.13 -29.08
N GLY A 388 -14.44 -10.65 -27.87
CA GLY A 388 -13.10 -10.73 -27.27
C GLY A 388 -12.79 -9.57 -26.31
N GLY A 389 -13.84 -8.85 -25.92
CA GLY A 389 -13.85 -7.69 -25.03
C GLY A 389 -15.27 -7.09 -24.96
N LEU A 390 -15.70 -6.65 -23.79
CA LEU A 390 -17.03 -6.10 -23.53
C LEU A 390 -17.14 -4.64 -24.06
N ALA A 391 -17.77 -4.43 -25.21
CA ALA A 391 -17.97 -3.08 -25.77
C ALA A 391 -19.46 -2.70 -25.80
N CYS A 392 -19.80 -1.44 -25.45
CA CYS A 392 -21.13 -0.90 -25.77
C CYS A 392 -21.17 -0.55 -27.26
N ARG A 393 -22.15 -1.13 -27.94
CA ARG A 393 -22.43 -0.91 -29.37
C ARG A 393 -23.82 -0.30 -29.50
N LYS A 394 -23.96 0.69 -30.37
CA LYS A 394 -25.27 1.26 -30.69
C LYS A 394 -25.96 0.40 -31.75
N LEU A 395 -27.22 0.08 -31.54
CA LEU A 395 -28.07 -0.52 -32.57
C LEU A 395 -28.35 0.49 -33.66
N CYS A 396 -28.45 0.00 -34.89
CA CYS A 396 -28.70 0.83 -36.05
C CYS A 396 -29.55 0.08 -37.06
N THR A 397 -30.36 0.83 -37.79
CA THR A 397 -31.09 0.33 -38.97
C THR A 397 -30.46 0.81 -40.27
N GLN A 398 -29.62 1.85 -40.19
CA GLN A 398 -28.93 2.50 -41.29
C GLN A 398 -27.67 3.22 -40.76
N ASP A 399 -26.72 3.52 -41.66
CA ASP A 399 -25.43 4.12 -41.29
C ASP A 399 -25.55 5.47 -40.57
N SER A 400 -26.56 6.28 -40.91
CA SER A 400 -26.81 7.57 -40.27
C SER A 400 -27.21 7.49 -38.80
N ASP A 401 -27.58 6.31 -38.33
CA ASP A 401 -27.87 6.07 -36.91
C ASP A 401 -26.55 5.96 -36.11
N CYS A 402 -25.42 5.73 -36.81
CA CYS A 402 -24.08 5.59 -36.27
C CYS A 402 -23.32 6.93 -36.32
N THR A 403 -23.17 7.53 -35.15
CA THR A 403 -22.41 8.77 -34.96
C THR A 403 -21.34 8.56 -33.90
N ASP A 404 -20.30 9.41 -33.93
CA ASP A 404 -19.27 9.48 -32.89
C ASP A 404 -19.90 9.52 -31.48
N PRO A 405 -19.44 8.71 -30.50
CA PRO A 405 -18.26 7.83 -30.50
C PRO A 405 -18.51 6.38 -30.98
N PHE A 406 -19.70 6.03 -31.47
CA PHE A 406 -20.12 4.63 -31.67
C PHE A 406 -19.79 4.04 -33.04
N GLY A 407 -19.05 4.78 -33.86
CA GLY A 407 -18.70 4.39 -35.24
C GLY A 407 -19.58 5.07 -36.29
N TYR A 408 -19.38 4.71 -37.55
CA TYR A 408 -19.98 5.40 -38.71
C TYR A 408 -20.67 4.46 -39.70
N VAL A 409 -20.62 3.15 -39.46
CA VAL A 409 -21.14 2.13 -40.36
C VAL A 409 -22.02 1.17 -39.60
N CYS A 410 -23.21 0.91 -40.13
CA CYS A 410 -24.18 -0.04 -39.62
C CYS A 410 -24.02 -1.40 -40.29
N VAL A 411 -23.62 -2.42 -39.53
CA VAL A 411 -23.43 -3.78 -40.05
C VAL A 411 -24.65 -4.64 -39.74
N ASN A 412 -25.08 -5.45 -40.72
CA ASN A 412 -26.25 -6.34 -40.67
C ASN A 412 -27.63 -5.67 -40.43
N PRO A 413 -27.99 -4.55 -41.08
CA PRO A 413 -29.30 -3.92 -40.89
C PRO A 413 -30.50 -4.76 -41.41
N GLY A 414 -30.26 -5.87 -42.11
CA GLY A 414 -31.30 -6.69 -42.75
C GLY A 414 -32.05 -7.67 -41.84
N PHE A 415 -31.65 -7.81 -40.57
CA PHE A 415 -32.21 -8.78 -39.61
C PHE A 415 -32.79 -8.12 -38.35
N ALA A 416 -33.58 -7.05 -38.56
CA ALA A 416 -34.28 -6.23 -37.57
C ALA A 416 -33.45 -5.15 -36.85
N ASP A 417 -32.24 -5.46 -36.34
CA ASP A 417 -31.34 -4.44 -35.76
C ASP A 417 -29.87 -4.76 -36.11
N GLY A 418 -29.17 -3.81 -36.75
CA GLY A 418 -27.74 -3.85 -37.03
C GLY A 418 -26.90 -3.22 -35.91
N ILE A 419 -25.58 -3.25 -36.03
CA ILE A 419 -24.64 -2.70 -35.03
C ILE A 419 -23.70 -1.67 -35.64
N CYS A 420 -23.54 -0.53 -34.97
CA CYS A 420 -22.54 0.48 -35.31
C CYS A 420 -21.11 0.02 -35.01
N ILE A 421 -20.23 0.07 -36.01
CA ILE A 421 -18.80 -0.24 -35.87
C ILE A 421 -17.91 0.92 -36.32
N GLY A 422 -16.71 1.00 -35.73
CA GLY A 422 -15.73 2.07 -35.97
C GLY A 422 -14.77 1.84 -37.15
N SER A 423 -14.81 0.68 -37.80
CA SER A 423 -13.98 0.36 -38.96
C SER A 423 -14.85 0.18 -40.20
N ALA A 424 -14.40 0.71 -41.34
CA ALA A 424 -15.01 0.39 -42.64
C ALA A 424 -14.89 -1.13 -42.90
N PRO A 425 -15.95 -1.81 -43.37
CA PRO A 425 -15.87 -3.21 -43.73
C PRO A 425 -14.84 -3.40 -44.86
N CYS A 426 -14.09 -4.51 -44.82
CA CYS A 426 -13.22 -4.88 -45.94
C CYS A 426 -14.08 -5.07 -47.20
N GLU A 427 -13.68 -4.44 -48.31
CA GLU A 427 -14.27 -4.68 -49.64
C GLU A 427 -14.04 -6.12 -50.12
#